data_AF-A0A5M9TYU9-F1
#
_entry.id   AF-A0A5M9TYU9-F1
#
_cell.length_a   1.000
_cell.length_b   1.000
_cell.length_c   1.000
_cell.angle_alpha   90.00
_cell.angle_beta   90.00
_cell.angle_gamma   90.00
#
_symmetry.space_group_name_H-M   'P 1'
#
loop_
_entity.id
_entity.type
_entity.pdbx_description
1 polymer ?
#
loop_
_entity_poly.entity_id
_entity_poly.type
_entity_poly.pdbx_seq_one_letter_code
_entity_poly.pdbx_strand_id
1 'polypeptide(L)'
;MPLPKDTMFFGFRDKLTPEQRIYVDSIFDNRITFVNAKSGTGKTTLAVAAAKLIGKPLVYVFSPVEEGRMGFRPGTQREKEAAYITPLTDALAEIGETPEKAIFNPEDFAAMKRGDHWVYPMSHIFARGINIKDKTVVISEAQNFTRGELKKLLTRCHDSCTVVVEGSTIQCDLPDESKSGFSPYIDHFRNEPYANVCELTVNFRGQLAQKADELAW
;
A
#
# COMPACT_ATOMS: atom_id res chain seq x y z
N MET A 1 9.53 4.78 24.28
CA MET A 1 8.42 5.39 25.06
C MET A 1 7.13 5.10 24.32
N PRO A 2 6.18 4.34 24.89
CA PRO A 2 4.91 4.10 24.23
C PRO A 2 4.11 5.41 24.20
N LEU A 3 3.44 5.69 23.08
CA LEU A 3 2.67 6.92 22.91
C LEU A 3 1.27 6.84 23.52
N PRO A 4 0.67 7.98 23.90
CA PRO A 4 -0.69 8.04 24.45
C PRO A 4 -1.76 7.71 23.39
N LYS A 5 -2.88 7.16 23.88
CA LYS A 5 -3.96 6.54 23.08
C LYS A 5 -4.86 7.51 22.29
N ASP A 6 -4.78 8.82 22.52
CA ASP A 6 -5.69 9.80 21.90
C ASP A 6 -4.94 10.89 21.13
N THR A 7 -4.31 10.51 20.02
CA THR A 7 -3.87 11.51 19.03
C THR A 7 -4.53 11.20 17.69
N MET A 8 -4.90 12.26 16.98
CA MET A 8 -5.75 12.29 15.77
C MET A 8 -5.30 11.38 14.61
N PHE A 9 -4.16 10.69 14.72
CA PHE A 9 -3.60 9.77 13.73
C PHE A 9 -2.82 8.61 14.41
N PHE A 10 -3.47 7.90 15.35
CA PHE A 10 -2.94 6.69 16.02
C PHE A 10 -1.59 6.85 16.75
N GLY A 11 -1.30 8.03 17.29
CA GLY A 11 -0.01 8.32 17.92
C GLY A 11 0.97 9.05 16.99
N PHE A 12 0.78 8.97 15.67
CA PHE A 12 1.84 9.37 14.75
C PHE A 12 1.91 10.88 14.51
N ARG A 13 0.82 11.65 14.73
CA ARG A 13 0.73 13.07 14.31
C ARG A 13 1.92 13.92 14.73
N ASP A 14 2.41 13.76 15.96
CA ASP A 14 3.53 14.53 16.52
C ASP A 14 4.90 13.92 16.20
N LYS A 15 4.91 12.73 15.61
CA LYS A 15 6.11 11.99 15.18
C LYS A 15 6.37 12.03 13.68
N LEU A 16 5.38 12.44 12.88
CA LEU A 16 5.53 12.53 11.42
C LEU A 16 6.65 13.50 11.07
N THR A 17 7.57 13.07 10.21
CA THR A 17 8.49 13.99 9.54
C THR A 17 7.72 14.93 8.60
N PRO A 18 8.34 16.03 8.14
CA PRO A 18 7.72 16.90 7.15
C PRO A 18 7.25 16.15 5.88
N GLU A 19 8.08 15.24 5.36
CA GLU A 19 7.75 14.39 4.21
C GLU A 19 6.54 13.48 4.48
N GLN A 20 6.51 12.82 5.65
CA GLN A 20 5.38 11.97 6.05
C GLN A 20 4.10 12.77 6.25
N ARG A 21 4.19 14.00 6.77
CA ARG A 21 3.04 14.90 6.90
C ARG A 21 2.48 15.27 5.53
N ILE A 22 3.33 15.68 4.60
CA ILE A 22 2.93 15.96 3.20
C ILE A 22 2.26 14.75 2.57
N TYR A 23 2.83 13.55 2.76
CA TYR A 23 2.25 12.31 2.25
C TYR A 23 0.86 12.02 2.83
N VAL A 24 0.70 12.13 4.16
CA VAL A 24 -0.60 11.92 4.82
C VAL A 24 -1.62 12.94 4.35
N ASP A 25 -1.29 14.23 4.36
CA ASP A 25 -2.17 15.32 3.91
C ASP A 25 -2.58 15.08 2.45
N SER A 26 -1.63 14.68 1.60
CA SER A 26 -1.88 14.33 0.20
C SER A 26 -2.94 13.24 0.02
N ILE A 27 -2.96 12.21 0.88
CA ILE A 27 -3.96 11.13 0.81
C ILE A 27 -5.37 11.66 1.09
N PHE A 28 -5.51 12.63 1.99
CA PHE A 28 -6.81 13.23 2.32
C PHE A 28 -7.27 14.24 1.27
N ASP A 29 -6.34 15.02 0.72
CA ASP A 29 -6.64 16.17 -0.14
C ASP A 29 -6.73 15.80 -1.63
N ASN A 30 -6.17 14.66 -2.04
CA ASN A 30 -6.12 14.24 -3.45
C ASN A 30 -6.89 12.95 -3.70
N ARG A 31 -7.30 12.75 -4.96
CA ARG A 31 -7.93 11.50 -5.39
C ARG A 31 -6.90 10.39 -5.58
N ILE A 32 -5.70 10.73 -6.06
CA ILE A 32 -4.60 9.79 -6.21
C ILE A 32 -3.30 10.38 -5.65
N THR A 33 -2.64 9.65 -4.78
CA THR A 33 -1.32 9.99 -4.26
C THR A 33 -0.32 8.93 -4.68
N PHE A 34 0.73 9.34 -5.39
CA PHE A 34 1.90 8.50 -5.62
C PHE A 34 2.91 8.80 -4.52
N VAL A 35 3.55 7.77 -3.98
CA VAL A 35 4.66 7.96 -3.04
C VAL A 35 5.85 7.13 -3.48
N ASN A 36 6.93 7.82 -3.85
CA ASN A 36 8.23 7.21 -4.07
C ASN A 36 8.99 7.21 -2.74
N ALA A 37 9.25 6.02 -2.21
CA ALA A 37 9.67 5.86 -0.83
C ALA A 37 10.79 4.84 -0.69
N LYS A 38 11.81 5.18 0.10
CA LYS A 38 12.79 4.20 0.57
C LYS A 38 12.16 3.16 1.50
N SER A 39 12.85 2.04 1.68
CA SER A 39 12.44 1.02 2.65
C SER A 39 12.43 1.59 4.07
N GLY A 40 11.50 1.12 4.91
CA GLY A 40 11.44 1.52 6.31
C GLY A 40 11.01 2.97 6.57
N THR A 41 10.38 3.64 5.60
CA THR A 41 9.83 5.01 5.70
C THR A 41 8.45 5.08 6.34
N GLY A 42 7.78 3.94 6.55
CA GLY A 42 6.43 3.86 7.12
C GLY A 42 5.29 4.09 6.11
N LYS A 43 5.58 4.07 4.79
CA LYS A 43 4.61 4.35 3.72
C LYS A 43 3.28 3.60 3.89
N THR A 44 3.34 2.28 4.09
CA THR A 44 2.16 1.41 4.20
C THR A 44 1.39 1.65 5.50
N THR A 45 2.07 1.79 6.63
CA THR A 45 1.41 2.14 7.91
C THR A 45 0.63 3.43 7.81
N LEU A 46 1.23 4.47 7.22
CA LEU A 46 0.58 5.77 7.07
C LEU A 46 -0.61 5.70 6.11
N ALA A 47 -0.52 4.95 5.02
CA ALA A 47 -1.65 4.74 4.11
C ALA A 47 -2.82 3.98 4.76
N VAL A 48 -2.52 2.92 5.52
CA VAL A 48 -3.51 2.13 6.25
C VAL A 48 -4.18 2.97 7.35
N ALA A 49 -3.40 3.76 8.10
CA ALA A 49 -3.90 4.72 9.07
C ALA A 49 -4.84 5.74 8.43
N ALA A 50 -4.43 6.34 7.31
CA ALA A 50 -5.27 7.29 6.57
C ALA A 50 -6.56 6.61 6.08
N ALA A 51 -6.47 5.40 5.51
CA ALA A 51 -7.62 4.63 5.06
C ALA A 51 -8.64 4.39 6.18
N LYS A 52 -8.17 4.03 7.39
CA LYS A 52 -9.03 3.84 8.56
C LYS A 52 -9.78 5.12 8.93
N LEU A 53 -9.11 6.27 8.91
CA LEU A 53 -9.72 7.57 9.24
C LEU A 53 -10.67 8.08 8.16
N ILE A 54 -10.37 7.81 6.88
CA ILE A 54 -11.29 8.08 5.76
C ILE A 54 -12.60 7.29 5.92
N GLY A 55 -12.56 6.15 6.62
CA GLY A 55 -13.75 5.37 6.96
C GLY A 55 -14.35 4.61 5.77
N LYS A 56 -13.67 4.60 4.62
CA LYS A 56 -14.02 3.74 3.48
C LYS A 56 -13.31 2.39 3.62
N PRO A 57 -13.91 1.29 3.15
CA PRO A 57 -13.19 0.02 3.16
C PRO A 57 -11.93 0.09 2.28
N LEU A 58 -10.85 -0.51 2.79
CA LEU A 58 -9.54 -0.53 2.17
C LEU A 58 -9.43 -1.74 1.24
N VAL A 59 -9.11 -1.51 -0.03
CA VAL A 59 -8.65 -2.53 -0.96
C VAL A 59 -7.14 -2.45 -1.02
N TYR A 60 -6.44 -3.48 -0.52
CA TYR A 60 -4.99 -3.55 -0.56
C TYR A 60 -4.54 -4.44 -1.71
N VAL A 61 -3.86 -3.87 -2.69
CA VAL A 61 -3.44 -4.58 -3.89
C VAL A 61 -1.95 -4.89 -3.81
N PHE A 62 -1.61 -6.17 -3.97
CA PHE A 62 -0.23 -6.64 -4.01
C PHE A 62 0.06 -7.38 -5.33
N SER A 63 1.35 -7.51 -5.66
CA SER A 63 1.82 -8.27 -6.82
C SER A 63 2.61 -9.50 -6.39
N PRO A 64 2.23 -10.73 -6.80
CA PRO A 64 2.94 -11.96 -6.45
C PRO A 64 4.18 -12.20 -7.33
N VAL A 65 4.98 -11.17 -7.62
CA VAL A 65 6.11 -11.21 -8.58
C VAL A 65 7.10 -12.37 -8.32
N GLU A 66 7.19 -12.87 -7.09
CA GLU A 66 8.08 -13.97 -6.72
C GLU A 66 7.68 -15.36 -7.26
N GLU A 67 6.43 -15.61 -7.65
CA GLU A 67 5.99 -16.95 -8.08
C GLU A 67 6.60 -17.43 -9.39
N GLY A 68 7.18 -16.52 -10.20
CA GLY A 68 7.92 -16.91 -11.41
C GLY A 68 9.32 -17.46 -11.15
N ARG A 69 9.93 -17.17 -9.98
CA ARG A 69 11.33 -17.53 -9.63
C ARG A 69 11.42 -18.61 -8.57
N MET A 70 10.50 -18.63 -7.60
CA MET A 70 10.37 -19.74 -6.67
C MET A 70 9.32 -20.71 -7.22
N GLY A 71 9.74 -21.92 -7.59
CA GLY A 71 8.83 -22.97 -8.06
C GLY A 71 7.64 -23.19 -7.11
N PHE A 72 6.64 -23.93 -7.60
CA PHE A 72 5.36 -24.18 -6.93
C PHE A 72 5.47 -24.25 -5.40
N ARG A 73 5.01 -23.20 -4.70
CA ARG A 73 4.85 -23.26 -3.24
C ARG A 73 3.66 -24.21 -2.94
N PRO A 74 3.85 -25.31 -2.18
CA PRO A 74 2.72 -26.12 -1.73
C PRO A 74 1.89 -25.34 -0.71
N GLY A 75 0.57 -25.55 -0.70
CA GLY A 75 -0.36 -24.85 0.19
C GLY A 75 -1.60 -24.34 -0.53
N THR A 76 -2.60 -23.93 0.24
CA THR A 76 -3.81 -23.26 -0.23
C THR A 76 -3.46 -21.90 -0.84
N GLN A 77 -4.33 -21.38 -1.72
CA GLN A 77 -4.15 -20.05 -2.31
C GLN A 77 -3.94 -18.97 -1.24
N ARG A 78 -4.67 -19.08 -0.12
CA ARG A 78 -4.61 -18.15 1.00
C ARG A 78 -3.26 -18.19 1.73
N GLU A 79 -2.69 -19.37 1.96
CA GLU A 79 -1.36 -19.51 2.56
C GLU A 79 -0.27 -18.89 1.68
N LYS A 80 -0.44 -18.95 0.35
CA LYS A 80 0.46 -18.27 -0.59
C LYS A 80 0.32 -16.75 -0.52
N GLU A 81 -0.92 -16.26 -0.45
CA GLU A 81 -1.23 -14.83 -0.37
C GLU A 81 -0.79 -14.21 0.96
N ALA A 82 -0.80 -14.99 2.05
CA ALA A 82 -0.43 -14.55 3.39
C ALA A 82 0.98 -13.90 3.46
N ALA A 83 1.93 -14.41 2.67
CA ALA A 83 3.29 -13.86 2.62
C ALA A 83 3.36 -12.44 2.03
N TYR A 84 2.45 -12.10 1.11
CA TYR A 84 2.43 -10.80 0.44
C TYR A 84 1.67 -9.72 1.22
N ILE A 85 0.87 -10.14 2.21
CA ILE A 85 0.10 -9.22 3.05
C ILE A 85 0.76 -8.98 4.42
N THR A 86 1.95 -9.54 4.70
CA THR A 86 2.67 -9.26 5.95
C THR A 86 2.85 -7.76 6.21
N PRO A 87 3.26 -6.92 5.24
CA PRO A 87 3.36 -5.46 5.48
C PRO A 87 2.03 -4.82 5.87
N LEU A 88 0.92 -5.32 5.32
CA LEU A 88 -0.43 -4.88 5.67
C LEU A 88 -0.82 -5.31 7.09
N THR A 89 -0.53 -6.55 7.46
CA THR A 89 -0.76 -7.10 8.81
C THR A 89 0.01 -6.30 9.85
N ASP A 90 1.28 -6.01 9.59
CA ASP A 90 2.12 -5.20 10.48
C ASP A 90 1.57 -3.77 10.61
N ALA A 91 1.21 -3.13 9.49
CA ALA A 91 0.60 -1.81 9.48
C ALA A 91 -0.70 -1.74 10.30
N LEU A 92 -1.55 -2.77 10.21
CA LEU A 92 -2.77 -2.87 11.00
C LEU A 92 -2.48 -2.98 12.50
N ALA A 93 -1.53 -3.84 12.88
CA ALA A 93 -1.11 -3.98 14.26
C ALA A 93 -0.52 -2.67 14.82
N GLU A 94 0.27 -1.94 14.02
CA GLU A 94 0.86 -0.65 14.41
C GLU A 94 -0.19 0.43 14.70
N ILE A 95 -1.33 0.41 13.99
CA ILE A 95 -2.46 1.32 14.27
C ILE A 95 -3.40 0.81 15.37
N GLY A 96 -3.07 -0.31 16.02
CA GLY A 96 -3.85 -0.89 17.12
C GLY A 96 -5.06 -1.71 16.67
N GLU A 97 -5.16 -2.06 15.38
CA GLU A 97 -6.18 -2.97 14.88
C GLU A 97 -5.74 -4.42 15.09
N THR A 98 -6.71 -5.33 15.18
CA THR A 98 -6.45 -6.79 15.17
C THR A 98 -6.52 -7.26 13.71
N PRO A 99 -5.40 -7.64 13.07
CA PRO A 99 -5.39 -7.95 11.64
C PRO A 99 -6.40 -9.04 11.24
N GLU A 100 -6.57 -10.07 12.06
CA GLU A 100 -7.50 -11.18 11.81
C GLU A 100 -8.96 -10.74 11.77
N LYS A 101 -9.30 -9.64 12.46
CA LYS A 101 -10.64 -9.05 12.45
C LYS A 101 -10.79 -8.03 11.33
N ALA A 102 -9.77 -7.22 11.07
CA ALA A 102 -9.81 -6.16 10.07
C ALA A 102 -9.80 -6.70 8.63
N ILE A 103 -8.99 -7.74 8.39
CA ILE A 103 -8.81 -8.37 7.07
C ILE A 103 -9.97 -9.32 6.78
N PHE A 104 -10.58 -9.15 5.61
CA PHE A 104 -11.65 -10.00 5.12
C PHE A 104 -11.22 -11.47 5.07
N ASN A 105 -12.00 -12.30 5.74
CA ASN A 105 -11.83 -13.75 5.74
C ASN A 105 -13.17 -14.41 5.37
N PRO A 106 -13.30 -15.05 4.20
CA PRO A 106 -14.55 -15.70 3.80
C PRO A 106 -14.93 -16.90 4.67
N GLU A 107 -13.99 -17.45 5.44
CA GLU A 107 -14.21 -18.58 6.35
C GLU A 107 -14.66 -18.13 7.76
N ASP A 108 -14.54 -16.83 8.08
CA ASP A 108 -14.99 -16.27 9.38
C ASP A 108 -16.42 -15.72 9.28
N PHE A 109 -17.39 -16.63 9.24
CA PHE A 109 -18.81 -16.29 9.19
C PHE A 109 -19.25 -15.39 10.37
N ALA A 110 -18.59 -15.50 11.52
CA ALA A 110 -18.93 -14.71 12.70
C ALA A 110 -18.50 -13.25 12.53
N ALA A 111 -17.29 -12.99 12.04
CA ALA A 111 -16.81 -11.64 11.74
C ALA A 111 -17.54 -11.02 10.54
N MET A 112 -17.85 -11.81 9.52
CA MET A 112 -18.70 -11.37 8.40
C MET A 112 -20.06 -10.86 8.87
N LYS A 113 -20.69 -11.56 9.83
CA LYS A 113 -22.01 -11.16 10.38
C LYS A 113 -21.94 -9.89 11.24
N ARG A 114 -20.81 -9.64 11.92
CA ARG A 114 -20.60 -8.44 12.74
C ARG A 114 -20.20 -7.21 11.92
N GLY A 115 -19.72 -7.40 10.69
CA GLY A 115 -19.26 -6.31 9.83
C GLY A 115 -17.89 -5.76 10.26
N ASP A 116 -17.09 -6.58 10.94
CA ASP A 116 -15.80 -6.15 11.49
C ASP A 116 -14.73 -5.94 10.39
N HIS A 117 -14.89 -6.60 9.24
CA HIS A 117 -13.95 -6.54 8.13
C HIS A 117 -14.06 -5.22 7.37
N TRP A 118 -12.94 -4.52 7.26
CA TRP A 118 -12.85 -3.28 6.47
C TRP A 118 -11.68 -3.29 5.50
N VAL A 119 -10.82 -4.32 5.53
CA VAL A 119 -9.65 -4.48 4.65
C VAL A 119 -9.81 -5.69 3.76
N TYR A 120 -9.61 -5.51 2.45
CA TYR A 120 -9.78 -6.52 1.41
C TYR A 120 -8.49 -6.63 0.61
N PRO A 121 -7.57 -7.54 0.98
CA PRO A 121 -6.39 -7.79 0.18
C PRO A 121 -6.77 -8.48 -1.13
N MET A 122 -6.16 -8.07 -2.24
CA MET A 122 -6.36 -8.70 -3.54
C MET A 122 -5.09 -8.70 -4.37
N SER A 123 -4.85 -9.79 -5.09
CA SER A 123 -3.80 -9.81 -6.12
C SER A 123 -4.25 -9.04 -7.36
N HIS A 124 -3.31 -8.35 -8.01
CA HIS A 124 -3.57 -7.58 -9.24
C HIS A 124 -4.08 -8.45 -10.40
N ILE A 125 -3.82 -9.75 -10.37
CA ILE A 125 -4.30 -10.70 -11.38
C ILE A 125 -5.83 -10.79 -11.43
N PHE A 126 -6.49 -10.55 -10.29
CA PHE A 126 -7.95 -10.60 -10.16
C PHE A 126 -8.63 -9.27 -10.45
N ALA A 127 -7.89 -8.22 -10.82
CA ALA A 127 -8.46 -6.88 -11.07
C ALA A 127 -9.34 -6.80 -12.34
N ARG A 128 -9.38 -7.84 -13.19
CA ARG A 128 -10.22 -7.83 -14.41
C ARG A 128 -11.70 -7.94 -14.07
N GLY A 129 -12.53 -7.11 -14.69
CA GLY A 129 -13.99 -7.14 -14.52
C GLY A 129 -14.50 -6.55 -13.20
N ILE A 130 -13.60 -6.11 -12.31
CA ILE A 130 -13.95 -5.43 -11.07
C ILE A 130 -14.21 -3.95 -11.36
N ASN A 131 -15.15 -3.35 -10.63
CA ASN A 131 -15.33 -1.90 -10.56
C ASN A 131 -15.22 -1.48 -9.10
N ILE A 132 -14.25 -0.63 -8.78
CA ILE A 132 -13.97 -0.22 -7.41
C ILE A 132 -14.59 1.16 -7.20
N LYS A 133 -15.54 1.26 -6.27
CA LYS A 133 -16.25 2.48 -5.90
C LYS A 133 -16.29 2.64 -4.39
N ASP A 134 -16.16 3.88 -3.91
CA ASP A 134 -16.30 4.24 -2.49
C ASP A 134 -15.34 3.44 -1.58
N LYS A 135 -14.12 3.23 -2.06
CA LYS A 135 -13.03 2.54 -1.36
C LYS A 135 -11.80 3.42 -1.25
N THR A 136 -10.98 3.17 -0.24
CA THR A 136 -9.56 3.53 -0.31
C THR A 136 -8.83 2.37 -0.98
N VAL A 137 -7.97 2.64 -1.96
CA VAL A 137 -7.20 1.62 -2.69
C VAL A 137 -5.72 1.89 -2.46
N VAL A 138 -5.00 0.92 -1.90
CA VAL A 138 -3.55 0.99 -1.73
C VAL A 138 -2.91 -0.02 -2.68
N ILE A 139 -2.16 0.45 -3.66
CA ILE A 139 -1.37 -0.37 -4.57
C ILE A 139 0.04 -0.39 -4.00
N SER A 140 0.42 -1.51 -3.41
CA SER A 140 1.71 -1.66 -2.72
C SER A 140 2.78 -2.21 -3.64
N GLU A 141 4.00 -1.72 -3.47
CA GLU A 141 5.18 -2.10 -4.27
C GLU A 141 4.93 -1.95 -5.79
N ALA A 142 4.38 -0.81 -6.19
CA ALA A 142 3.96 -0.52 -7.56
C ALA A 142 5.09 -0.58 -8.60
N GLN A 143 6.36 -0.46 -8.18
CA GLN A 143 7.52 -0.67 -9.04
C GLN A 143 7.59 -2.11 -9.60
N ASN A 144 6.91 -3.05 -8.93
CA ASN A 144 6.82 -4.46 -9.31
C ASN A 144 5.62 -4.77 -10.21
N PHE A 145 4.97 -3.74 -10.76
CA PHE A 145 3.88 -3.87 -11.72
C PHE A 145 4.35 -3.36 -13.07
N THR A 146 4.04 -4.10 -14.12
CA THR A 146 4.22 -3.59 -15.49
C THR A 146 3.26 -2.46 -15.78
N ARG A 147 3.57 -1.63 -16.79
CA ARG A 147 2.65 -0.58 -17.30
C ARG A 147 1.24 -1.13 -17.58
N GLY A 148 1.15 -2.32 -18.19
CA GLY A 148 -0.13 -2.94 -18.52
C GLY A 148 -0.93 -3.39 -17.30
N GLU A 149 -0.25 -3.81 -16.23
CA GLU A 149 -0.88 -4.23 -14.98
C GLU A 149 -1.39 -3.04 -14.17
N LEU A 150 -0.60 -1.98 -14.02
CA LEU A 150 -1.08 -0.73 -13.42
C LEU A 150 -2.24 -0.15 -14.24
N LYS A 151 -2.17 -0.13 -15.56
CA LYS A 151 -3.30 0.30 -16.43
C LYS A 151 -4.56 -0.51 -16.15
N LYS A 152 -4.42 -1.83 -16.10
CA LYS A 152 -5.54 -2.75 -15.86
C LYS A 152 -6.22 -2.44 -14.53
N LEU A 153 -5.45 -2.14 -13.49
CA LEU A 153 -5.95 -1.85 -12.14
C LEU A 153 -6.51 -0.43 -12.01
N LEU A 154 -5.74 0.60 -12.38
CA LEU A 154 -6.13 2.01 -12.24
C LEU A 154 -7.42 2.32 -13.01
N THR A 155 -7.65 1.70 -14.17
CA THR A 155 -8.90 1.87 -14.94
C THR A 155 -10.13 1.23 -14.30
N ARG A 156 -10.00 0.57 -13.14
CA ARG A 156 -11.12 0.06 -12.34
C ARG A 156 -11.52 1.00 -11.21
N CYS A 157 -10.70 2.00 -10.90
CA CYS A 157 -10.96 2.94 -9.80
C CYS A 157 -11.90 4.04 -10.28
N HIS A 158 -13.06 4.15 -9.63
CA HIS A 158 -14.01 5.22 -9.86
C HIS A 158 -13.58 6.51 -9.15
N ASP A 159 -14.21 7.62 -9.52
CA ASP A 159 -13.94 8.95 -9.00
C ASP A 159 -14.18 9.11 -7.49
N SER A 160 -14.96 8.21 -6.91
CA SER A 160 -15.24 8.21 -5.47
C SER A 160 -14.18 7.46 -4.65
N CYS A 161 -13.18 6.86 -5.31
CA CYS A 161 -12.04 6.24 -4.63
C CYS A 161 -11.01 7.27 -4.18
N THR A 162 -10.34 6.94 -3.08
CA THR A 162 -9.04 7.53 -2.71
C THR A 162 -7.99 6.49 -3.05
N VAL A 163 -7.02 6.82 -3.91
CA VAL A 163 -6.03 5.87 -4.42
C VAL A 163 -4.64 6.26 -3.94
N VAL A 164 -3.90 5.29 -3.43
CA VAL A 164 -2.51 5.44 -2.99
C VAL A 164 -1.67 4.45 -3.76
N VAL A 165 -0.64 4.93 -4.43
CA VAL A 165 0.29 4.12 -5.21
C VAL A 165 1.66 4.21 -4.55
N GLU A 166 2.03 3.18 -3.82
CA GLU A 166 3.28 3.10 -3.08
C GLU A 166 4.33 2.37 -3.89
N GLY A 167 5.54 2.91 -3.98
CA GLY A 167 6.64 2.19 -4.61
C GLY A 167 7.99 2.83 -4.35
N SER A 168 9.00 2.26 -5.00
CA SER A 168 10.38 2.73 -4.93
C SER A 168 11.03 2.62 -6.29
N THR A 169 11.50 3.74 -6.86
CA THR A 169 12.16 3.74 -8.18
C THR A 169 13.50 3.00 -8.20
N ILE A 170 14.04 2.63 -7.03
CA ILE A 170 15.35 1.98 -6.88
C ILE A 170 15.25 0.53 -6.36
N GLN A 171 14.03 -0.03 -6.22
CA GLN A 171 13.79 -1.39 -5.70
C GLN A 171 12.87 -2.19 -6.62
N CYS A 172 13.16 -2.17 -7.93
CA CYS A 172 12.36 -2.92 -8.91
C CYS A 172 12.81 -4.39 -8.97
N ASP A 173 11.90 -5.30 -8.65
CA ASP A 173 12.16 -6.74 -8.66
C ASP A 173 11.78 -7.41 -10.00
N LEU A 174 11.29 -6.63 -10.98
CA LEU A 174 10.96 -7.16 -12.29
C LEU A 174 12.23 -7.67 -13.00
N PRO A 175 12.17 -8.81 -13.73
CA PRO A 175 13.30 -9.29 -14.52
C PRO A 175 13.80 -8.28 -15.57
N ASP A 176 12.92 -7.38 -15.99
CA ASP A 176 13.20 -6.28 -16.91
C ASP A 176 12.58 -5.02 -16.31
N GLU A 177 13.40 -4.25 -15.59
CA GLU A 177 13.00 -3.04 -14.86
C GLU A 177 12.36 -1.99 -15.78
N SER A 178 12.75 -1.96 -17.06
CA SER A 178 12.21 -1.01 -18.04
C SER A 178 10.70 -1.18 -18.28
N LYS A 179 10.17 -2.36 -17.93
CA LYS A 179 8.73 -2.65 -18.02
C LYS A 179 7.93 -2.11 -16.84
N SER A 180 8.59 -1.69 -15.76
CA SER A 180 7.92 -1.11 -14.61
C SER A 180 7.03 0.05 -15.04
N GLY A 181 5.82 0.08 -14.48
CA GLY A 181 4.86 1.14 -14.72
C GLY A 181 4.97 2.29 -13.73
N PHE A 182 5.68 2.13 -12.61
CA PHE A 182 5.63 3.08 -11.50
C PHE A 182 6.12 4.49 -11.89
N SER A 183 7.38 4.60 -12.32
CA SER A 183 7.95 5.87 -12.78
C SER A 183 7.17 6.48 -13.97
N PRO A 184 6.82 5.72 -15.03
CA PRO A 184 5.97 6.25 -16.10
C PRO A 184 4.61 6.79 -15.65
N TYR A 185 3.96 6.16 -14.66
CA TYR A 185 2.68 6.63 -14.14
C TYR A 185 2.81 7.84 -13.22
N ILE A 186 3.89 7.95 -12.45
CA ILE A 186 4.22 9.18 -11.73
C ILE A 186 4.28 10.36 -12.72
N ASP A 187 5.02 10.22 -13.82
CA ASP A 187 5.16 11.28 -14.82
C ASP A 187 3.84 11.58 -15.54
N HIS A 188 3.06 10.54 -15.84
CA HIS A 188 1.76 10.69 -16.49
C HIS A 188 0.76 11.49 -15.65
N PHE A 189 0.75 11.33 -14.33
CA PHE A 189 -0.18 11.99 -13.41
C PHE A 189 0.35 13.29 -12.81
N ARG A 190 1.62 13.65 -13.03
CA ARG A 190 2.33 14.75 -12.34
C ARG A 190 1.62 16.10 -12.39
N ASN A 191 0.90 16.39 -13.48
CA ASN A 191 0.23 17.68 -13.69
C ASN A 191 -1.30 17.62 -13.52
N GLU A 192 -1.85 16.48 -13.10
CA GLU A 192 -3.29 16.36 -12.88
C GLU A 192 -3.67 17.04 -11.55
N PRO A 193 -4.70 17.89 -11.52
CA PRO A 193 -5.04 18.70 -10.34
C PRO A 193 -5.59 17.88 -9.17
N TYR A 194 -5.91 16.60 -9.40
CA TYR A 194 -6.41 15.65 -8.40
C TYR A 194 -5.35 14.62 -7.99
N ALA A 195 -4.12 14.78 -8.48
CA ALA A 195 -3.00 13.90 -8.22
C ALA A 195 -1.87 14.64 -7.51
N ASN A 196 -1.14 13.94 -6.68
CA ASN A 196 0.09 14.45 -6.09
C ASN A 196 1.15 13.36 -5.98
N VAL A 197 2.42 13.76 -6.00
CA VAL A 197 3.58 12.88 -5.92
C VAL A 197 4.39 13.28 -4.70
N CYS A 198 4.56 12.34 -3.78
CA CYS A 198 5.29 12.52 -2.53
C CYS A 198 6.59 11.71 -2.55
N GLU A 199 7.58 12.20 -1.81
CA GLU A 199 8.85 11.51 -1.59
C GLU A 199 9.00 11.20 -0.09
N LEU A 200 9.43 9.98 0.24
CA LEU A 200 9.83 9.62 1.61
C LEU A 200 11.27 9.10 1.59
N THR A 201 12.19 9.87 2.16
CA THR A 201 13.63 9.64 2.01
C THR A 201 14.30 9.12 3.28
N VAL A 202 13.63 9.27 4.43
CA VAL A 202 14.19 8.88 5.74
C VAL A 202 13.79 7.45 6.10
N ASN A 203 14.78 6.56 6.17
CA ASN A 203 14.61 5.18 6.65
C ASN A 203 14.71 5.13 8.18
N PHE A 204 13.67 4.64 8.86
CA PHE A 204 13.59 4.58 10.34
C PHE A 204 14.07 3.25 10.95
N ARG A 205 14.57 2.30 10.15
CA ARG A 205 15.10 0.99 10.63
C ARG A 205 16.50 1.09 11.26
N GLY A 206 17.07 2.30 11.35
CA GLY A 206 18.35 2.58 11.97
C GLY A 206 19.54 2.61 11.00
N GLN A 207 20.73 2.85 11.55
CA GLN A 207 21.94 3.16 10.79
C GLN A 207 22.37 2.05 9.83
N LEU A 208 22.19 0.78 10.20
CA LEU A 208 22.54 -0.36 9.35
C LEU A 208 21.73 -0.39 8.06
N ALA A 209 20.41 -0.23 8.17
CA ALA A 209 19.51 -0.24 7.02
C ALA A 209 19.72 1.00 6.14
N GLN A 210 19.90 2.17 6.76
CA GLN A 210 20.25 3.40 6.03
C GLN A 210 21.53 3.22 5.22
N LYS A 211 22.57 2.61 5.81
CA LYS A 211 23.83 2.40 5.10
C LYS A 211 23.71 1.41 3.94
N ALA A 212 22.88 0.38 4.08
CA ALA A 212 22.59 -0.56 3.00
C ALA A 212 21.85 0.11 1.83
N ASP A 213 20.88 0.98 2.13
CA ASP A 213 20.09 1.73 1.13
C ASP A 213 20.92 2.73 0.30
N GLU A 214 22.14 3.08 0.72
CA GLU A 214 23.04 3.97 -0.03
C GLU A 214 23.75 3.27 -1.21
N LEU A 215 23.75 1.94 -1.24
CA LEU A 215 24.44 1.17 -2.29
C LEU A 215 23.61 1.19 -3.59
N ALA A 216 24.04 1.99 -4.56
CA ALA A 216 23.55 1.92 -5.93
C ALA A 216 24.27 0.80 -6.70
N TRP A 217 23.54 -0.02 -7.44
CA TRP A 217 24.08 -1.08 -8.32
C TRP A 217 23.22 -1.19 -9.58
#